data_AF-A0AAD1XWC1-F1
#
_entry.id   AF-A0AAD1XWC1-F1
#
_cell.length_a   1.000
_cell.length_b   1.000
_cell.length_c   1.000
_cell.angle_alpha   90.00
_cell.angle_beta   90.00
_cell.angle_gamma   90.00
#
_symmetry.space_group_name_H-M   'P 1'
#
loop_
_entity.id
_entity.type
_entity.pdbx_description
1 polymer ?
#
loop_
_entity_poly.entity_id
_entity_poly.type
_entity_poly.pdbx_seq_one_letter_code
_entity_poly.pdbx_strand_id
1 'polypeptide(L)'
;MKSGNPFLFYIFVFLNFLLMLIGVAISGAGVFLWVTTRTVNIFSMSFIGAGVFVLLVAICSFCLRNSTFRLSIYCLILLILSGVMVTVLIVFLTERERVLDWASEHIKDKEGEAWEEARRHIENNIDIARYIIIATTSVTLLVLFFGMFYRCSVSSNKSDHHQDMRNKDRYQKVSNEIQEAQARKEEKQRLYAEKYGINPTGGNNNQML
;
A
#
# COMPACT_ATOMS: atom_id res chain seq x y z
N MET A 1 -0.45 -3.00 -17.81
CA MET A 1 -1.20 -3.23 -16.55
C MET A 1 -2.16 -2.08 -16.36
N LYS A 2 -3.46 -2.32 -16.12
CA LYS A 2 -4.39 -1.25 -15.77
C LYS A 2 -3.99 -0.66 -14.42
N SER A 3 -3.75 0.65 -14.38
CA SER A 3 -3.51 1.37 -13.13
C SER A 3 -4.76 1.30 -12.24
N GLY A 4 -4.58 1.25 -10.92
CA GLY A 4 -5.68 1.40 -9.97
C GLY A 4 -6.30 2.80 -10.03
N ASN A 5 -7.24 3.10 -9.13
CA ASN A 5 -7.83 4.43 -9.04
C ASN A 5 -6.73 5.49 -8.78
N PRO A 6 -6.52 6.46 -9.70
CA PRO A 6 -5.44 7.44 -9.57
C PRO A 6 -5.62 8.36 -8.36
N PHE A 7 -6.85 8.68 -7.98
CA PHE A 7 -7.14 9.54 -6.83
C PHE A 7 -6.64 8.92 -5.51
N LEU A 8 -6.93 7.62 -5.30
CA LEU A 8 -6.43 6.88 -4.13
C LEU A 8 -4.90 6.84 -4.10
N PHE A 9 -4.27 6.72 -5.26
CA PHE A 9 -2.81 6.75 -5.37
C PHE A 9 -2.24 8.12 -4.97
N TYR A 10 -2.84 9.24 -5.41
CA TYR A 10 -2.38 10.57 -5.02
C TYR A 10 -2.51 10.83 -3.53
N ILE A 11 -3.63 10.45 -2.90
CA ILE A 11 -3.78 10.54 -1.44
C ILE A 11 -2.72 9.70 -0.73
N PHE A 12 -2.52 8.46 -1.20
CA PHE A 12 -1.52 7.56 -0.63
C PHE A 12 -0.09 8.13 -0.73
N VAL A 13 0.27 8.74 -1.86
CA VAL A 13 1.56 9.41 -2.06
C VAL A 13 1.70 10.64 -1.16
N PHE A 14 0.66 11.45 -1.04
CA PHE A 14 0.65 12.62 -0.14
C PHE A 14 0.82 12.23 1.32
N LEU A 15 0.10 11.21 1.80
CA LEU A 15 0.24 10.72 3.16
C LEU A 15 1.65 10.12 3.42
N ASN A 16 2.24 9.46 2.42
CA ASN A 16 3.63 9.01 2.50
C ASN A 16 4.64 10.15 2.55
N PHE A 17 4.37 11.25 1.85
CA PHE A 17 5.17 12.46 1.97
C PHE A 17 5.10 13.03 3.40
N LEU A 18 3.93 13.05 4.04
CA LEU A 18 3.83 13.41 5.46
C LEU A 18 4.61 12.44 6.36
N LEU A 19 4.54 11.13 6.10
CA LEU A 19 5.32 10.13 6.82
C LEU A 19 6.84 10.32 6.64
N MET A 20 7.26 10.74 5.46
CA MET A 20 8.65 11.11 5.18
C MET A 20 9.09 12.31 6.03
N LEU A 21 8.26 13.37 6.12
CA LEU A 21 8.53 14.54 6.97
C LEU A 21 8.63 14.16 8.45
N ILE A 22 7.77 13.25 8.92
CA ILE A 22 7.85 12.69 10.27
C ILE A 22 9.20 11.99 10.49
N GLY A 23 9.64 11.17 9.53
CA GLY A 23 10.95 10.50 9.60
C GLY A 23 12.14 11.47 9.65
N VAL A 24 12.09 12.57 8.87
CA VAL A 24 13.08 13.66 8.96
C VAL A 24 13.05 14.30 10.35
N ALA A 25 11.86 14.63 10.87
CA ALA A 25 11.72 15.27 12.18
C ALA A 25 12.28 14.40 13.32
N ILE A 26 11.97 13.09 13.32
CA ILE A 26 12.49 12.14 14.31
C ILE A 26 14.03 12.03 14.20
N SER A 27 14.56 11.94 12.98
CA SER A 27 16.01 11.89 12.76
C SER A 27 16.69 13.18 13.24
N GLY A 28 16.10 14.34 12.95
CA GLY A 28 16.56 15.65 13.39
C GLY A 28 16.57 15.79 14.91
N ALA A 29 15.53 15.29 15.59
CA ALA A 29 15.48 15.22 17.05
C ALA A 29 16.61 14.33 17.62
N GLY A 30 16.87 13.18 17.00
CA GLY A 30 17.98 12.30 17.39
C GLY A 30 19.36 12.96 17.23
N VAL A 31 19.58 13.67 16.11
CA VAL A 31 20.82 14.44 15.88
C VAL A 31 20.95 15.58 16.89
N PHE A 32 19.86 16.32 17.15
CA PHE A 32 19.84 17.40 18.13
C PHE A 32 20.20 16.88 19.53
N LEU A 33 19.63 15.75 19.95
CA LEU A 33 19.96 15.11 21.23
C LEU A 33 21.42 14.70 21.29
N TRP A 34 21.95 14.07 20.23
CA TRP A 34 23.36 13.69 20.18
C TRP A 34 24.29 14.90 20.32
N VAL A 35 24.05 15.98 19.56
CA VAL A 35 24.87 17.20 19.63
C VAL A 35 24.81 17.82 21.03
N THR A 36 23.63 17.83 21.64
CA THR A 36 23.42 18.44 22.96
C THR A 36 24.06 17.63 24.08
N THR A 37 23.93 16.31 24.08
CA THR A 37 24.51 15.47 25.15
C THR A 37 26.02 15.27 25.00
N ARG A 38 26.57 15.50 23.80
CA ARG A 38 27.98 15.20 23.43
C ARG A 38 28.40 13.76 23.71
N THR A 39 27.45 12.86 23.90
CA THR A 39 27.67 11.44 24.14
C THR A 39 26.86 10.63 23.14
N VAL A 40 27.49 9.61 22.56
CA VAL A 40 26.78 8.63 21.73
C VAL A 40 25.99 7.72 22.67
N ASN A 41 24.76 8.11 22.96
CA ASN A 41 23.84 7.31 23.75
C ASN A 41 23.02 6.40 22.81
N ILE A 42 22.78 5.16 23.24
CA ILE A 42 21.85 4.22 22.59
C ILE A 42 20.49 4.89 22.38
N PHE A 43 20.06 5.73 23.30
CA PHE A 43 18.85 6.54 23.18
C PHE A 43 18.87 7.45 21.95
N SER A 44 19.89 8.29 21.76
CA SER A 44 19.97 9.18 20.58
C SER A 44 20.08 8.39 19.27
N MET A 45 20.83 7.29 19.28
CA MET A 45 20.97 6.41 18.11
C MET A 45 19.67 5.70 17.74
N SER A 46 18.82 5.36 18.72
CA SER A 46 17.52 4.74 18.43
C SER A 46 16.56 5.70 17.73
N PHE A 47 16.56 6.99 18.08
CA PHE A 47 15.80 8.02 17.37
C PHE A 47 16.26 8.19 15.92
N ILE A 48 17.58 8.27 15.70
CA ILE A 48 18.13 8.37 14.34
C ILE A 48 17.77 7.12 13.53
N GLY A 49 17.96 5.92 14.10
CA GLY A 49 17.61 4.66 13.45
C GLY A 49 16.13 4.55 13.11
N ALA A 50 15.24 4.90 14.05
CA ALA A 50 13.80 4.91 13.82
C ALA A 50 13.39 5.93 12.75
N GLY A 51 13.93 7.15 12.78
CA GLY A 51 13.66 8.17 11.78
C GLY A 51 14.12 7.77 10.38
N VAL A 52 15.32 7.20 10.25
CA VAL A 52 15.84 6.66 8.98
C VAL A 52 14.99 5.48 8.51
N PHE A 53 14.56 4.60 9.40
CA PHE A 53 13.68 3.49 9.04
C PHE A 53 12.34 3.98 8.48
N VAL A 54 11.69 4.94 9.15
CA VAL A 54 10.45 5.57 8.67
C VAL A 54 10.66 6.26 7.33
N LEU A 55 11.79 6.94 7.14
CA LEU A 55 12.18 7.54 5.85
C LEU A 55 12.30 6.49 4.74
N LEU A 56 12.97 5.37 5.00
CA LEU A 56 13.14 4.29 4.02
C LEU A 56 11.79 3.68 3.64
N VAL A 57 10.90 3.46 4.62
CA VAL A 57 9.53 2.99 4.37
C VAL A 57 8.79 4.00 3.49
N ALA A 58 8.85 5.29 3.80
CA ALA A 58 8.19 6.34 3.02
C ALA A 58 8.75 6.43 1.59
N ILE A 59 10.07 6.36 1.41
CA ILE A 59 10.72 6.36 0.09
C ILE A 59 10.32 5.13 -0.74
N CYS A 60 10.25 3.95 -0.10
CA CYS A 60 9.80 2.73 -0.77
C CYS A 60 8.42 2.89 -1.41
N SER A 61 7.55 3.76 -0.86
CA SER A 61 6.21 3.99 -1.38
C SER A 61 6.18 4.55 -2.81
N PHE A 62 7.14 5.40 -3.17
CA PHE A 62 7.25 5.99 -4.52
C PHE A 62 7.58 4.94 -5.59
N CYS A 63 8.22 3.84 -5.19
CA CYS A 63 8.59 2.73 -6.07
C CYS A 63 7.47 1.69 -6.28
N LEU A 64 6.30 1.85 -5.66
CA LEU A 64 5.24 0.83 -5.64
C LEU A 64 4.31 0.82 -6.85
N ARG A 65 4.35 1.86 -7.71
CA ARG A 65 3.37 2.07 -8.79
C ARG A 65 3.18 0.85 -9.71
N ASN A 66 4.24 0.07 -9.95
CA ASN A 66 4.26 -0.97 -10.98
C ASN A 66 4.10 -2.41 -10.46
N SER A 67 4.03 -2.66 -9.15
CA SER A 67 4.00 -4.04 -8.63
C SER A 67 3.06 -4.23 -7.43
N THR A 68 2.01 -5.04 -7.65
CA THR A 68 1.05 -5.43 -6.60
C THR A 68 1.71 -6.23 -5.47
N PHE A 69 2.73 -7.04 -5.79
CA PHE A 69 3.45 -7.82 -4.79
C PHE A 69 4.24 -6.91 -3.85
N ARG A 70 4.97 -5.92 -4.40
CA ARG A 70 5.68 -4.91 -3.59
C ARG A 70 4.72 -4.11 -2.72
N LEU A 71 3.56 -3.72 -3.27
CA LEU A 71 2.51 -3.03 -2.50
C LEU A 71 2.00 -3.89 -1.33
N SER A 72 1.86 -5.21 -1.52
CA SER A 72 1.47 -6.13 -0.44
C SER A 72 2.51 -6.20 0.67
N ILE A 73 3.79 -6.35 0.32
CA ILE A 73 4.89 -6.35 1.30
C ILE A 73 4.93 -5.03 2.06
N TYR A 74 4.81 -3.91 1.33
CA TYR A 74 4.78 -2.59 1.93
C TYR A 74 3.62 -2.42 2.92
N CYS A 75 2.39 -2.86 2.57
CA CYS A 75 1.27 -2.84 3.51
C CYS A 75 1.50 -3.73 4.74
N LEU A 76 2.20 -4.87 4.58
CA LEU A 76 2.57 -5.73 5.71
C LEU A 76 3.54 -5.01 6.66
N ILE A 77 4.56 -4.34 6.11
CA ILE A 77 5.53 -3.55 6.89
C ILE A 77 4.81 -2.43 7.64
N LEU A 78 3.91 -1.70 6.97
CA LEU A 78 3.09 -0.67 7.62
C LEU A 78 2.16 -1.22 8.69
N LEU A 79 1.59 -2.41 8.48
CA LEU A 79 0.74 -3.06 9.48
C LEU A 79 1.54 -3.33 10.76
N ILE A 80 2.72 -3.93 10.63
CA ILE A 80 3.62 -4.18 11.77
C ILE A 80 4.02 -2.87 12.45
N LEU A 81 4.45 -1.87 11.67
CA LEU A 81 4.84 -0.55 12.18
C LEU A 81 3.69 0.14 12.92
N SER A 82 2.48 0.10 12.36
CA SER A 82 1.28 0.66 12.99
C SER A 82 0.92 -0.06 14.28
N GLY A 83 1.09 -1.39 14.34
CA GLY A 83 0.89 -2.17 15.55
C GLY A 83 1.83 -1.73 16.67
N VAL A 84 3.13 -1.59 16.37
CA VAL A 84 4.12 -1.08 17.32
C VAL A 84 3.78 0.33 17.80
N MET A 85 3.43 1.25 16.89
CA MET A 85 3.05 2.63 17.22
C MET A 85 1.80 2.68 18.11
N VAL A 86 0.78 1.88 17.82
CA VAL A 86 -0.43 1.79 18.64
C VAL A 86 -0.12 1.22 20.02
N THR A 87 0.72 0.19 20.12
CA THR A 87 1.16 -0.34 21.43
C THR A 87 1.89 0.71 22.24
N VAL A 88 2.84 1.44 21.63
CA VAL A 88 3.57 2.54 22.29
C VAL A 88 2.60 3.65 22.73
N LEU A 89 1.64 4.03 21.87
CA LEU A 89 0.63 5.02 22.22
C LEU A 89 -0.23 4.58 23.40
N ILE A 90 -0.69 3.32 23.43
CA ILE A 90 -1.48 2.79 24.56
C ILE A 90 -0.67 2.84 25.85
N VAL A 91 0.56 2.32 25.84
CA VAL A 91 1.45 2.35 27.02
C VAL A 91 1.67 3.78 27.50
N PHE A 92 1.89 4.72 26.59
CA PHE A 92 2.11 6.13 26.91
C PHE A 92 0.85 6.82 27.47
N LEU A 93 -0.34 6.39 27.05
CA LEU A 93 -1.61 6.90 27.56
C LEU A 93 -1.97 6.32 28.93
N THR A 94 -1.75 5.02 29.14
CA THR A 94 -2.14 4.32 30.37
C THR A 94 -1.14 4.51 31.51
N GLU A 95 0.16 4.51 31.20
CA GLU A 95 1.25 4.43 32.18
C GLU A 95 2.07 5.73 32.21
N ARG A 96 1.41 6.89 32.09
CA ARG A 96 2.06 8.21 32.05
C ARG A 96 3.04 8.42 33.20
N GLU A 97 2.59 8.12 34.42
CA GLU A 97 3.40 8.29 35.64
C GLU A 97 4.62 7.38 35.63
N ARG A 98 4.45 6.10 35.26
CA ARG A 98 5.58 5.17 35.14
C ARG A 98 6.58 5.57 34.06
N VAL A 99 6.13 6.14 32.95
CA VAL A 99 7.03 6.64 31.89
C VAL A 99 7.81 7.87 32.40
N LEU A 100 7.16 8.76 33.14
CA LEU A 100 7.82 9.89 33.80
C LEU A 100 8.84 9.42 34.83
N ASP A 101 8.47 8.46 35.68
CA ASP A 101 9.36 7.89 36.69
C ASP A 101 10.57 7.21 36.02
N TRP A 102 10.33 6.37 35.01
CA TRP A 102 11.40 5.71 34.25
C TRP A 102 12.34 6.70 33.55
N ALA A 103 11.79 7.76 32.95
CA ALA A 103 12.59 8.82 32.34
C ALA A 103 13.38 9.60 33.40
N SER A 104 12.78 9.86 34.56
CA SER A 104 13.44 10.55 35.66
C SER A 104 14.59 9.73 36.27
N GLU A 105 14.45 8.41 36.34
CA GLU A 105 15.48 7.50 36.87
C GLU A 105 16.71 7.46 35.98
N HIS A 106 16.55 7.51 34.66
CA HIS A 106 17.67 7.54 33.71
C HIS A 106 18.41 8.88 33.66
N ILE A 107 17.90 9.92 34.33
CA ILE A 107 18.50 11.26 34.40
C ILE A 107 19.18 11.51 35.77
N LYS A 108 18.88 10.71 36.81
CA LYS A 108 19.33 10.92 38.21
C LYS A 108 20.85 10.96 38.43
N ASP A 109 21.67 10.56 37.45
CA ASP A 109 23.14 10.56 37.57
C ASP A 109 23.79 11.96 37.48
N LYS A 110 23.02 13.03 37.26
CA LYS A 110 23.54 14.42 37.21
C LYS A 110 22.90 15.28 38.29
N GLU A 111 23.76 15.92 39.10
CA GLU A 111 23.54 16.90 40.17
C GLU A 111 22.08 17.36 40.42
N GLY A 112 21.62 17.26 41.67
CA GLY A 112 20.20 17.35 42.07
C GLY A 112 19.42 18.62 41.66
N GLU A 113 20.07 19.75 41.42
CA GLU A 113 19.39 20.97 40.91
C GLU A 113 19.02 20.85 39.42
N ALA A 114 19.88 20.24 38.62
CA ALA A 114 19.61 19.99 37.19
C ALA A 114 18.48 18.96 36.99
N TRP A 115 18.28 18.08 37.97
CA TRP A 115 17.24 17.06 37.94
C TRP A 115 15.82 17.64 38.10
N GLU A 116 15.60 18.55 39.05
CA GLU A 116 14.28 19.17 39.24
C GLU A 116 13.88 20.01 38.02
N GLU A 117 14.84 20.74 37.44
CA GLU A 117 14.60 21.55 36.25
C GLU A 117 14.28 20.67 35.02
N ALA A 118 15.03 19.58 34.82
CA ALA A 118 14.75 18.62 33.75
C ALA A 118 13.37 17.96 33.91
N ARG A 119 13.01 17.59 35.15
CA ARG A 119 11.69 17.01 35.45
C ARG A 119 10.56 17.97 35.13
N ARG A 120 10.66 19.23 35.56
CA ARG A 120 9.65 20.27 35.24
C ARG A 120 9.54 20.49 33.73
N HIS A 121 10.66 20.48 33.01
CA HIS A 121 10.63 20.57 31.54
C HIS A 121 9.92 19.38 30.88
N ILE A 122 10.15 18.15 31.36
CA ILE A 122 9.47 16.97 30.82
C ILE A 122 7.96 17.03 31.13
N GLU A 123 7.59 17.36 32.36
CA GLU A 123 6.19 17.47 32.79
C GLU A 123 5.44 18.53 31.99
N ASN A 124 6.05 19.69 31.70
CA ASN A 124 5.44 20.75 30.90
C ASN A 124 5.28 20.39 29.41
N ASN A 125 6.12 19.48 28.88
CA ASN A 125 6.11 19.12 27.47
C ASN A 125 5.46 17.75 27.19
N ILE A 126 5.05 17.01 28.22
CA ILE A 126 4.51 15.66 28.04
C ILE A 126 3.21 15.64 27.24
N ASP A 127 2.38 16.67 27.38
CA ASP A 127 1.14 16.80 26.61
C ASP A 127 1.43 17.07 25.14
N ILE A 128 2.45 17.88 24.84
CA ILE A 128 2.91 18.12 23.46
C ILE A 128 3.42 16.81 22.86
N ALA A 129 4.25 16.06 23.59
CA ALA A 129 4.74 14.76 23.15
C ALA A 129 3.58 13.78 22.90
N ARG A 130 2.55 13.77 23.76
CA ARG A 130 1.32 12.98 23.58
C ARG A 130 0.62 13.31 22.28
N TYR A 131 0.37 14.59 22.00
CA TYR A 131 -0.28 15.01 20.77
C TYR A 131 0.53 14.64 19.52
N ILE A 132 1.86 14.72 19.59
CA ILE A 132 2.75 14.29 18.51
C ILE A 132 2.60 12.78 18.27
N ILE A 133 2.61 11.95 19.31
CA ILE A 133 2.47 10.49 19.17
C ILE A 133 1.08 10.14 18.59
N ILE A 134 0.02 10.81 19.05
CA ILE A 134 -1.33 10.62 18.51
C ILE A 134 -1.36 11.00 17.03
N ALA A 135 -0.89 12.20 16.66
CA ALA A 135 -0.90 12.68 15.28
C ALA A 135 -0.09 11.76 14.34
N THR A 136 1.12 11.36 14.75
CA THR A 136 1.97 10.46 13.95
C THR A 136 1.37 9.06 13.80
N THR A 137 0.73 8.54 14.85
CA THR A 137 0.00 7.27 14.80
C THR A 137 -1.20 7.38 13.85
N SER A 138 -2.00 8.46 13.94
CA SER A 138 -3.13 8.69 13.04
C SER A 138 -2.70 8.78 11.57
N VAL A 139 -1.64 9.52 11.27
CA VAL A 139 -1.09 9.59 9.90
C VAL A 139 -0.68 8.20 9.42
N THR A 140 0.03 7.42 10.24
CA THR A 140 0.47 6.06 9.88
C THR A 140 -0.70 5.13 9.60
N LEU A 141 -1.77 5.19 10.41
CA LEU A 141 -2.99 4.42 10.20
C LEU A 141 -3.72 4.84 8.91
N LEU A 142 -3.76 6.14 8.61
CA LEU A 142 -4.32 6.64 7.35
C LEU A 142 -3.51 6.14 6.15
N VAL A 143 -2.17 6.16 6.21
CA VAL A 143 -1.32 5.61 5.14
C VAL A 143 -1.64 4.13 4.92
N LEU A 144 -1.73 3.35 6.01
CA LEU A 144 -2.08 1.92 5.93
C LEU A 144 -3.47 1.71 5.33
N PHE A 145 -4.47 2.46 5.80
CA PHE A 145 -5.85 2.40 5.31
C PHE A 145 -5.89 2.66 3.80
N PHE A 146 -5.41 3.82 3.33
CA PHE A 146 -5.40 4.15 1.91
C PHE A 146 -4.53 3.19 1.08
N GLY A 147 -3.43 2.69 1.64
CA GLY A 147 -2.60 1.65 1.02
C GLY A 147 -3.37 0.35 0.78
N MET A 148 -4.19 -0.09 1.76
CA MET A 148 -5.07 -1.25 1.60
C MET A 148 -6.16 -1.01 0.57
N PHE A 149 -6.84 0.15 0.58
CA PHE A 149 -7.85 0.49 -0.43
C PHE A 149 -7.27 0.55 -1.84
N TYR A 150 -6.09 1.16 -1.99
CA TYR A 150 -5.39 1.20 -3.27
C TYR A 150 -5.02 -0.21 -3.75
N ARG A 151 -4.53 -1.09 -2.86
CA ARG A 151 -4.26 -2.50 -3.19
C ARG A 151 -5.52 -3.22 -3.66
N CYS A 152 -6.64 -3.07 -2.95
CA CYS A 152 -7.92 -3.66 -3.35
C CYS A 152 -8.37 -3.16 -4.73
N SER A 153 -8.26 -1.85 -5.00
CA SER A 153 -8.56 -1.26 -6.31
C SER A 153 -7.70 -1.85 -7.43
N VAL A 154 -6.40 -2.04 -7.20
CA VAL A 154 -5.49 -2.66 -8.19
C VAL A 154 -5.83 -4.15 -8.39
N SER A 155 -6.20 -4.86 -7.31
CA SER A 155 -6.55 -6.29 -7.37
C SER A 155 -7.86 -6.53 -8.11
N SER A 156 -8.88 -5.69 -7.89
CA SER A 156 -10.17 -5.78 -8.59
C SER A 156 -9.99 -5.66 -10.10
N ASN A 157 -9.25 -4.65 -10.56
CA ASN A 157 -9.01 -4.43 -11.99
C ASN A 157 -8.28 -5.60 -12.68
N LYS A 158 -7.47 -6.37 -11.94
CA LYS A 158 -6.81 -7.58 -12.48
C LYS A 158 -7.78 -8.73 -12.67
N SER A 159 -8.71 -8.92 -11.73
CA SER A 159 -9.76 -9.94 -11.84
C SER A 159 -10.62 -9.69 -13.08
N ASP A 160 -11.04 -8.45 -13.29
CA ASP A 160 -11.88 -8.07 -14.43
C ASP A 160 -11.16 -8.31 -15.76
N HIS A 161 -9.86 -8.00 -15.83
CA HIS A 161 -9.08 -8.23 -17.05
C HIS A 161 -8.88 -9.72 -17.34
N HIS A 162 -8.63 -10.54 -16.31
CA HIS A 162 -8.56 -12.00 -16.49
C HIS A 162 -9.91 -12.59 -16.92
N GLN A 163 -11.02 -12.06 -16.40
CA GLN A 163 -12.36 -12.49 -16.79
C GLN A 163 -12.68 -12.08 -18.23
N ASP A 164 -12.31 -10.87 -18.66
CA ASP A 164 -12.43 -10.40 -20.05
C ASP A 164 -11.62 -11.29 -21.01
N MET A 165 -10.38 -11.63 -20.67
CA MET A 165 -9.54 -12.55 -21.46
C MET A 165 -10.18 -13.94 -21.58
N ARG A 166 -10.68 -14.51 -20.48
CA ARG A 166 -11.38 -15.81 -20.50
C ARG A 166 -12.68 -15.77 -21.31
N ASN A 167 -13.37 -14.64 -21.34
CA ASN A 167 -14.60 -14.49 -22.13
C ASN A 167 -14.27 -14.35 -23.63
N LYS A 168 -13.20 -13.64 -23.99
CA LYS A 168 -12.69 -13.56 -25.36
C LYS A 168 -12.25 -14.93 -25.88
N ASP A 169 -11.50 -15.69 -25.09
CA ASP A 169 -11.09 -17.05 -25.46
C ASP A 169 -12.29 -17.97 -25.68
N ARG A 170 -13.31 -17.87 -24.80
CA ARG A 170 -14.56 -18.63 -24.96
C ARG A 170 -15.31 -18.23 -26.23
N TYR A 171 -15.44 -16.93 -26.50
CA TYR A 171 -16.11 -16.44 -27.71
C TYR A 171 -15.37 -16.90 -28.98
N GLN A 172 -14.05 -16.83 -28.99
CA GLN A 172 -13.24 -17.28 -30.11
C GLN A 172 -13.38 -18.80 -30.35
N LYS A 173 -13.36 -19.61 -29.29
CA LYS A 173 -13.62 -21.06 -29.41
C LYS A 173 -14.99 -21.36 -30.00
N VAL A 174 -16.04 -20.73 -29.46
CA VAL A 174 -17.42 -20.89 -29.96
C VAL A 174 -17.53 -20.44 -31.42
N SER A 175 -16.90 -19.32 -31.79
CA SER A 175 -16.86 -18.83 -33.16
C SER A 175 -16.20 -19.83 -34.11
N ASN A 176 -15.08 -20.44 -33.70
CA ASN A 176 -14.39 -21.45 -34.50
C ASN A 176 -15.24 -22.71 -34.67
N GLU A 177 -15.89 -23.19 -33.61
CA GLU A 177 -16.79 -24.34 -33.66
C GLU A 177 -17.98 -24.11 -34.62
N ILE A 178 -18.54 -22.90 -34.62
CA ILE A 178 -19.62 -22.52 -35.56
C ILE A 178 -19.11 -22.55 -37.01
N GLN A 179 -17.94 -21.99 -37.27
CA GLN A 179 -17.34 -21.99 -38.62
C GLN A 179 -17.03 -23.42 -39.10
N GLU A 180 -16.48 -24.27 -38.24
CA GLU A 180 -16.23 -25.68 -38.58
C GLU A 180 -17.53 -26.46 -38.81
N ALA A 181 -18.59 -26.16 -38.04
CA ALA A 181 -19.90 -26.78 -38.24
C ALA A 181 -20.55 -26.33 -39.57
N GLN A 182 -20.38 -25.06 -39.95
CA GLN A 182 -20.82 -24.53 -41.24
C GLN A 182 -20.04 -25.18 -42.40
N ALA A 183 -18.71 -25.24 -42.32
CA ALA A 183 -17.88 -25.89 -43.32
C ALA A 183 -18.25 -27.37 -43.51
N ARG A 184 -18.48 -28.11 -42.41
CA ARG A 184 -18.94 -29.51 -42.46
C ARG A 184 -20.34 -29.65 -43.09
N LYS A 185 -21.23 -28.69 -42.89
CA LYS A 185 -22.55 -28.68 -43.54
C LYS A 185 -22.42 -28.43 -45.03
N GLU A 186 -21.61 -27.46 -45.45
CA GLU A 186 -21.34 -27.15 -46.86
C GLU A 186 -20.68 -28.33 -47.58
N GLU A 187 -19.68 -28.96 -46.97
CA GLU A 187 -19.02 -30.15 -47.50
C GLU A 187 -20.02 -31.31 -47.69
N LYS A 188 -20.85 -31.59 -46.69
CA LYS A 188 -21.92 -32.59 -46.82
C LYS A 188 -22.87 -32.24 -47.96
N GLN A 189 -23.33 -31.00 -48.06
CA GLN A 189 -24.21 -30.56 -49.15
C GLN A 189 -23.57 -30.76 -50.53
N ARG A 190 -22.27 -30.48 -50.68
CA ARG A 190 -21.51 -30.74 -51.92
C ARG A 190 -21.47 -32.23 -52.26
N LEU A 191 -21.14 -33.09 -51.30
CA LEU A 191 -21.11 -34.54 -51.50
C LEU A 191 -22.49 -35.10 -51.87
N TYR A 192 -23.57 -34.59 -51.26
CA TYR A 192 -24.94 -34.94 -51.63
C TYR A 192 -25.27 -34.48 -53.05
N ALA A 193 -24.94 -33.24 -53.43
CA ALA A 193 -25.16 -32.71 -54.77
C ALA A 193 -24.46 -33.55 -55.85
N GLU A 194 -23.19 -33.92 -55.62
CA GLU A 194 -22.42 -34.80 -56.49
C GLU A 194 -23.05 -36.20 -56.61
N LYS A 195 -23.44 -36.82 -55.49
CA LYS A 195 -24.04 -38.16 -55.47
C LYS A 195 -25.35 -38.26 -56.26
N TYR A 196 -26.14 -37.19 -56.31
CA TYR A 196 -27.45 -37.18 -56.97
C TYR A 196 -27.46 -36.42 -58.31
N GLY A 197 -26.31 -35.94 -58.79
CA GLY A 197 -26.23 -35.16 -60.04
C GLY A 197 -26.99 -33.83 -60.00
N ILE A 198 -27.26 -33.28 -58.81
CA ILE A 198 -27.93 -32.00 -58.64
C ILE A 198 -26.86 -30.91 -58.75
N ASN A 199 -26.92 -30.07 -59.78
CA ASN A 199 -25.94 -29.00 -59.96
C ASN A 199 -26.18 -27.90 -58.89
N PRO A 200 -25.28 -27.70 -57.91
CA PRO A 200 -25.54 -26.85 -56.75
C PRO A 200 -25.57 -25.34 -57.07
N THR A 201 -25.17 -24.96 -58.29
CA THR A 201 -25.21 -23.58 -58.81
C THR A 201 -26.54 -23.21 -59.46
N GLY A 202 -27.54 -24.09 -59.47
CA GLY A 202 -28.89 -23.82 -59.96
C GLY A 202 -29.72 -22.90 -59.05
N GLY A 203 -29.15 -21.78 -58.59
CA GLY A 203 -29.83 -20.76 -57.81
C GLY A 203 -30.60 -19.79 -58.71
N ASN A 204 -31.88 -20.09 -58.90
CA ASN A 204 -32.99 -19.13 -58.93
C ASN A 204 -32.75 -17.77 -59.64
N ASN A 205 -32.86 -17.74 -60.97
CA ASN A 205 -32.94 -16.49 -61.77
C ASN A 205 -34.29 -15.75 -61.66
N ASN A 206 -35.14 -16.04 -60.66
CA ASN A 206 -36.44 -15.37 -60.49
C ASN A 206 -36.35 -14.16 -59.55
N GLN A 207 -35.65 -13.10 -59.97
CA GLN A 207 -35.90 -11.73 -59.53
C GLN A 207 -35.48 -10.75 -60.63
N MET A 208 -36.44 -10.37 -61.49
CA MET A 208 -36.70 -8.99 -61.93
C MET A 208 -37.86 -9.01 -62.94
N LEU A 209 -39.08 -8.89 -62.42
CA LEU A 209 -40.21 -8.16 -63.02
C LEU A 209 -41.15 -7.75 -61.89
#